data_AF-A0A952H1A5-F1
#
_entry.id   AF-A0A952H1A5-F1
#
_cell.length_a   1.000
_cell.length_b   1.000
_cell.length_c   1.000
_cell.angle_alpha   90.00
_cell.angle_beta   90.00
_cell.angle_gamma   90.00
#
_symmetry.space_group_name_H-M   'P 1'
#
loop_
_entity.id
_entity.type
_entity.pdbx_description
1 polymer ?
#
loop_
_entity_poly.entity_id
_entity_poly.type
_entity_poly.pdbx_seq_one_letter_code
_entity_poly.pdbx_strand_id
1 'polypeptide(L)'
;MAAGNTAAHDELLALVARSLCTRTLNRFAQESRLDGESLKDAVERYEIDYAWQVLGSDRLRDETIALLEAKLKEAATDAQRTCVAEVLKAAAADQSDELLMSFDNDVAEQLAAALCARHERRTHAEAEAVS
;
A
#
# COMPACT_ATOMS: atom_id res chain seq x y z
N MET A 1 9.68 14.88 -20.72
CA MET A 1 9.31 14.97 -19.28
C MET A 1 8.94 13.59 -18.67
N ALA A 2 9.56 12.47 -19.08
CA ALA A 2 9.18 11.14 -18.57
C ALA A 2 9.84 10.78 -17.22
N ALA A 3 11.01 11.33 -16.90
CA ALA A 3 11.77 10.98 -15.69
C ALA A 3 11.07 11.36 -14.37
N GLY A 4 10.23 12.40 -14.38
CA GLY A 4 9.52 12.85 -13.18
C GLY A 4 8.38 11.92 -12.74
N ASN A 5 7.83 11.11 -13.65
CA ASN A 5 6.73 10.20 -13.30
C ASN A 5 7.24 8.87 -12.72
N THR A 6 8.42 8.41 -13.19
CA THR A 6 9.06 7.19 -12.68
C THR A 6 9.62 7.39 -11.28
N ALA A 7 10.32 8.49 -11.02
CA ALA A 7 10.84 8.77 -9.66
C ALA A 7 9.71 8.86 -8.62
N ALA A 8 8.58 9.47 -8.99
CA ALA A 8 7.42 9.54 -8.12
C ALA A 8 6.71 8.19 -7.93
N HIS A 9 6.79 7.28 -8.91
CA HIS A 9 6.31 5.91 -8.77
C HIS A 9 7.20 5.11 -7.81
N ASP A 10 8.53 5.22 -7.95
CA ASP A 10 9.50 4.54 -7.10
C ASP A 10 9.41 5.02 -5.64
N GLU A 11 9.14 6.30 -5.42
CA GLU A 11 8.90 6.85 -4.07
C GLU A 11 7.63 6.25 -3.43
N LEU A 12 6.54 6.11 -4.18
CA LEU A 12 5.31 5.49 -3.69
C LEU A 12 5.51 4.00 -3.41
N LEU A 13 6.22 3.30 -4.30
CA LEU A 13 6.58 1.90 -4.10
C LEU A 13 7.44 1.70 -2.84
N ALA A 14 8.45 2.56 -2.64
CA ALA A 14 9.28 2.54 -1.45
C ALA A 14 8.49 2.86 -0.17
N LEU A 15 7.52 3.77 -0.25
CA LEU A 15 6.64 4.11 0.86
C LEU A 15 5.75 2.93 1.24
N VAL A 16 5.14 2.26 0.25
CA VAL A 16 4.38 1.03 0.47
C VAL A 16 5.28 -0.01 1.10
N ALA A 17 6.43 -0.33 0.50
CA ALA A 17 7.37 -1.33 1.03
C ALA A 17 7.80 -1.05 2.49
N ARG A 18 7.98 0.23 2.86
CA ARG A 18 8.31 0.65 4.24
C ARG A 18 7.14 0.58 5.20
N SER A 19 5.91 0.73 4.71
CA SER A 19 4.69 0.62 5.51
C SER A 19 4.31 -0.82 5.81
N LEU A 20 4.88 -1.79 5.09
CA LEU A 20 4.61 -3.20 5.30
C LEU A 20 5.28 -3.69 6.59
N CYS A 21 4.48 -3.93 7.64
CA CYS A 21 4.92 -4.80 8.73
C CYS A 21 4.79 -6.26 8.28
N THR A 22 5.83 -6.77 7.63
CA THR A 22 5.90 -8.18 7.21
C THR A 22 6.71 -9.01 8.20
N ARG A 23 6.29 -10.26 8.39
CA ARG A 23 7.05 -11.29 9.11
C ARG A 23 7.12 -12.53 8.24
N THR A 24 8.23 -13.24 8.29
CA THR A 24 8.34 -14.54 7.63
C THR A 24 7.40 -15.55 8.29
N LEU A 25 6.72 -16.37 7.49
CA LEU A 25 5.87 -17.47 7.96
C LEU A 25 6.57 -18.36 9.00
N ASN A 26 7.86 -18.66 8.81
CA ASN A 26 8.66 -19.45 9.74
C ASN A 26 8.78 -18.81 11.12
N ARG A 27 9.04 -17.50 11.17
CA ARG A 27 9.11 -16.74 12.43
C ARG A 27 7.75 -16.67 13.12
N PHE A 28 6.68 -16.43 12.36
CA PHE A 28 5.33 -16.39 12.90
C PHE A 28 4.91 -17.75 13.48
N ALA A 29 5.17 -18.84 12.77
CA ALA A 29 4.94 -20.21 13.25
C ALA A 29 5.74 -20.55 14.50
N GLN A 30 6.94 -20.00 14.66
CA GLN A 30 7.78 -20.18 15.84
C GLN A 30 7.23 -19.39 17.04
N GLU A 31 6.75 -18.16 16.81
CA GLU A 31 6.09 -17.31 17.82
C GLU A 31 4.79 -17.97 18.32
N SER A 32 3.90 -18.43 17.42
CA SER A 32 2.65 -19.12 17.82
C SER A 32 2.90 -20.36 18.68
N ARG A 33 3.93 -21.15 18.34
CA ARG A 33 4.31 -22.33 19.13
C ARG A 33 4.78 -21.98 20.54
N LEU A 34 5.47 -20.85 20.72
CA LEU A 34 5.90 -20.38 22.04
C LEU A 34 4.72 -19.93 22.90
N ASP A 35 3.68 -19.38 22.27
CA ASP A 35 2.44 -18.96 22.92
C ASP A 35 1.46 -20.12 23.18
N GLY A 36 1.82 -21.35 22.75
CA GLY A 36 0.98 -22.53 22.88
C GLY A 36 -0.23 -22.54 21.94
N GLU A 37 -0.25 -21.65 20.94
CA GLU A 37 -1.30 -21.49 19.93
C GLU A 37 -0.90 -22.25 18.65
N SER A 38 -1.86 -22.84 17.94
CA SER A 38 -1.56 -23.42 16.63
C SER A 38 -1.34 -22.30 15.61
N LEU A 39 -0.48 -22.52 14.62
CA LEU A 39 -0.25 -21.54 13.54
C LEU A 39 -1.57 -21.15 12.86
N LYS A 40 -2.50 -22.10 12.72
CA LYS A 40 -3.82 -21.84 12.13
C LYS A 40 -4.63 -20.86 12.98
N ASP A 41 -4.70 -21.08 14.29
CA ASP A 41 -5.45 -20.22 15.21
C ASP A 41 -4.83 -18.82 15.26
N ALA A 42 -3.50 -18.72 15.24
CA ALA A 42 -2.81 -17.43 15.20
C ALA A 42 -3.05 -16.68 13.87
N VAL A 43 -3.06 -17.38 12.73
CA VAL A 43 -3.41 -16.78 11.43
C VAL A 43 -4.85 -16.24 11.43
N GLU A 44 -5.80 -17.02 11.95
CA GLU A 44 -7.20 -16.61 12.04
C GLU A 44 -7.41 -15.45 13.04
N ARG A 45 -6.73 -15.47 14.19
CA ARG A 45 -6.87 -14.48 15.26
C ARG A 45 -6.29 -13.11 14.92
N TYR A 46 -5.17 -13.09 14.20
CA TYR A 46 -4.49 -11.84 13.82
C TYR A 46 -4.84 -11.37 12.41
N GLU A 47 -5.77 -12.06 11.73
CA GLU A 47 -6.16 -11.78 10.35
C GLU A 47 -4.93 -11.59 9.46
N ILE A 48 -4.02 -12.57 9.49
CA ILE A 48 -2.75 -12.50 8.77
C ILE A 48 -2.89 -13.22 7.43
N ASP A 49 -2.64 -12.50 6.35
CA ASP A 49 -2.62 -13.04 4.99
C ASP A 49 -1.21 -12.92 4.38
N TYR A 50 -0.98 -13.60 3.25
CA TYR A 50 0.25 -13.43 2.50
C TYR A 50 0.35 -12.00 1.95
N ALA A 51 1.51 -11.37 2.11
CA ALA A 51 1.74 -9.98 1.74
C ALA A 51 1.42 -9.71 0.25
N TRP A 52 1.87 -10.60 -0.63
CA TRP A 52 1.58 -10.50 -2.07
C TRP A 52 0.09 -10.59 -2.39
N GLN A 53 -0.67 -11.39 -1.62
CA GLN A 53 -2.10 -11.58 -1.82
C GLN A 53 -2.90 -10.35 -1.37
N VAL A 54 -2.52 -9.78 -0.21
CA VAL A 54 -3.15 -8.55 0.31
C VAL A 54 -2.88 -7.37 -0.62
N LEU A 55 -1.63 -7.18 -1.04
CA LEU A 55 -1.23 -6.09 -1.93
C LEU A 55 -1.81 -6.24 -3.34
N GLY A 56 -1.96 -7.48 -3.82
CA GLY A 56 -2.61 -7.77 -5.09
C GLY A 56 -4.14 -7.72 -5.05
N SER A 57 -4.76 -7.51 -3.89
CA SER A 57 -6.21 -7.57 -3.74
C SER A 57 -6.92 -6.33 -4.31
N ASP A 58 -8.04 -6.57 -5.00
CA ASP A 58 -8.92 -5.49 -5.45
C ASP A 58 -9.49 -4.69 -4.26
N ARG A 59 -9.70 -5.35 -3.11
CA ARG A 59 -10.20 -4.71 -1.89
C ARG A 59 -9.29 -3.58 -1.41
N LEU A 60 -7.99 -3.83 -1.28
CA LEU A 60 -7.03 -2.82 -0.82
C LEU A 60 -6.92 -1.66 -1.82
N ARG A 61 -6.96 -1.96 -3.13
CA ARG A 61 -6.98 -0.95 -4.18
C ARG A 61 -8.21 -0.05 -4.05
N ASP A 62 -9.40 -0.64 -3.95
CA ASP A 62 -10.65 0.10 -3.92
C ASP A 62 -10.77 0.93 -2.64
N GLU A 63 -10.29 0.43 -1.50
CA GLU A 63 -10.20 1.16 -0.24
C GLU A 63 -9.23 2.35 -0.32
N THR A 64 -8.05 2.17 -0.93
CA THR A 64 -7.09 3.26 -1.18
C THR A 64 -7.71 4.35 -2.05
N ILE A 65 -8.45 3.96 -3.10
CA ILE A 65 -9.13 4.90 -3.98
C ILE A 65 -10.23 5.64 -3.22
N ALA A 66 -11.05 4.95 -2.43
CA ALA A 66 -12.10 5.58 -1.63
C ALA A 66 -11.53 6.59 -0.62
N LEU A 67 -10.41 6.26 0.03
CA LEU A 67 -9.71 7.18 0.94
C LEU A 67 -9.11 8.37 0.20
N LEU A 68 -8.55 8.15 -0.99
CA LEU A 68 -8.04 9.23 -1.84
C LEU A 68 -9.16 10.20 -2.23
N GLU A 69 -10.31 9.68 -2.65
CA GLU A 69 -11.49 10.48 -2.99
C GLU A 69 -12.03 11.25 -1.78
N ALA A 70 -12.06 10.61 -0.61
CA ALA A 70 -12.48 11.26 0.63
C ALA A 70 -11.54 12.40 1.04
N LYS A 71 -10.21 12.22 0.90
CA LYS A 71 -9.21 13.24 1.24
C LYS A 71 -9.18 14.38 0.21
N LEU A 72 -9.28 14.09 -1.08
CA LEU A 72 -9.33 15.10 -2.14
C LEU A 72 -10.69 15.80 -2.26
N LYS A 73 -11.76 15.22 -1.70
CA LYS A 73 -13.17 15.65 -1.88
C LYS A 73 -13.60 15.68 -3.35
N GLU A 74 -12.91 14.92 -4.20
CA GLU A 74 -13.12 14.83 -5.64
C GLU A 74 -12.95 13.37 -6.08
N ALA A 75 -13.56 13.01 -7.20
CA ALA A 75 -13.42 11.67 -7.77
C ALA A 75 -11.98 11.44 -8.24
N ALA A 76 -11.42 10.27 -7.94
CA ALA A 76 -10.07 9.92 -8.34
C ALA A 76 -10.02 9.78 -9.86
N THR A 77 -9.10 10.52 -10.47
CA THR A 77 -8.87 10.48 -11.93
C THR A 77 -8.38 9.10 -12.37
N ASP A 78 -8.62 8.75 -13.64
CA ASP A 78 -8.15 7.47 -14.19
C ASP A 78 -6.63 7.30 -14.03
N ALA A 79 -5.85 8.37 -14.18
CA ALA A 79 -4.41 8.35 -13.96
C ALA A 79 -4.03 8.01 -12.50
N GLN A 80 -4.78 8.50 -11.52
CA GLN A 80 -4.57 8.16 -10.11
C GLN A 80 -4.96 6.72 -9.82
N ARG A 81 -6.09 6.24 -10.36
CA ARG A 81 -6.54 4.85 -10.20
C ARG A 81 -5.54 3.87 -10.81
N THR A 82 -5.03 4.16 -12.01
CA THR A 82 -3.98 3.36 -12.66
C THR A 82 -2.69 3.40 -11.85
N CYS A 83 -2.28 4.56 -11.34
CA CYS A 83 -1.07 4.68 -10.53
C CYS A 83 -1.16 3.84 -9.24
N VAL A 84 -2.29 3.89 -8.51
CA VAL A 84 -2.52 3.05 -7.34
C VAL A 84 -2.43 1.56 -7.70
N ALA A 85 -3.12 1.14 -8.77
CA ALA A 85 -3.12 -0.25 -9.19
C ALA A 85 -1.73 -0.75 -9.60
N GLU A 86 -0.93 0.07 -10.30
CA GLU A 86 0.43 -0.28 -10.71
C GLU A 86 1.37 -0.37 -9.52
N VAL A 87 1.32 0.59 -8.59
CA VAL A 87 2.16 0.58 -7.38
C VAL A 87 1.85 -0.65 -6.52
N LEU A 88 0.57 -0.95 -6.30
CA LEU A 88 0.16 -2.12 -5.52
C LEU A 88 0.58 -3.43 -6.19
N LYS A 89 0.43 -3.55 -7.52
CA LYS A 89 0.92 -4.72 -8.27
C LYS A 89 2.43 -4.88 -8.21
N ALA A 90 3.18 -3.79 -8.37
CA ALA A 90 4.63 -3.81 -8.28
C ALA A 90 5.08 -4.19 -6.86
N ALA A 91 4.44 -3.63 -5.84
CA ALA A 91 4.70 -3.98 -4.45
C ALA A 91 4.41 -5.46 -4.16
N ALA A 92 3.30 -5.98 -4.67
CA ALA A 92 2.93 -7.40 -4.54
C ALA A 92 3.95 -8.33 -5.23
N ALA A 93 4.43 -7.96 -6.42
CA ALA A 93 5.42 -8.74 -7.16
C ALA A 93 6.82 -8.74 -6.50
N ASP A 94 7.14 -7.70 -5.74
CA ASP A 94 8.40 -7.58 -4.99
C ASP A 94 8.34 -8.32 -3.63
N GLN A 95 7.15 -8.72 -3.17
CA GLN A 95 7.01 -9.53 -1.95
C GLN A 95 7.39 -10.99 -2.19
N SER A 96 8.10 -11.57 -1.22
CA SER A 96 8.27 -13.02 -1.15
C SER A 96 6.96 -13.72 -0.79
N ASP A 97 6.78 -14.90 -1.37
CA ASP A 97 5.74 -15.88 -1.07
C ASP A 97 5.73 -16.37 0.38
N GLU A 98 6.83 -16.20 1.13
CA GLU A 98 6.93 -16.57 2.54
C GLU A 98 6.60 -15.41 3.50
N LEU A 99 6.38 -14.19 2.98
CA LEU A 99 6.07 -13.03 3.81
C LEU A 99 4.57 -12.96 4.12
N LEU A 100 4.30 -12.97 5.42
CA LEU A 100 2.99 -12.71 5.98
C LEU A 100 2.87 -11.24 6.35
N MET A 101 1.69 -10.67 6.09
CA MET A 101 1.35 -9.29 6.38
C MET A 101 0.11 -9.27 7.26
N SER A 102 0.19 -8.53 8.37
CA SER A 102 -0.99 -8.24 9.18
C SER A 102 -1.84 -7.17 8.50
N PHE A 103 -3.17 -7.32 8.60
CA PHE A 103 -4.15 -6.35 8.10
C PHE A 103 -4.10 -4.98 8.81
N ASP A 104 -3.44 -4.89 9.97
CA ASP A 104 -3.29 -3.66 10.75
C ASP A 104 -2.31 -2.65 10.12
N ASN A 105 -1.79 -2.95 8.93
CA ASN A 105 -1.01 -1.99 8.16
C ASN A 105 -1.98 -1.05 7.44
N ASP A 106 -2.01 0.22 7.86
CA ASP A 106 -2.75 1.31 7.21
C ASP A 106 -2.16 1.70 5.83
N VAL A 107 -1.83 0.72 4.98
CA VAL A 107 -1.22 0.91 3.65
C VAL A 107 -2.12 1.79 2.80
N ALA A 108 -3.44 1.57 2.84
CA ALA A 108 -4.41 2.35 2.09
C ALA A 108 -4.39 3.83 2.49
N GLU A 109 -4.31 4.12 3.79
CA GLU A 109 -4.25 5.50 4.28
C GLU A 109 -2.93 6.17 3.93
N GLN A 110 -1.80 5.49 4.11
CA GLN A 110 -0.48 6.05 3.80
C GLN A 110 -0.33 6.33 2.30
N LEU A 111 -0.80 5.42 1.44
CA LEU A 111 -0.76 5.59 0.00
C LEU A 111 -1.70 6.72 -0.47
N ALA A 112 -2.92 6.78 0.08
CA ALA A 112 -3.85 7.88 -0.20
C ALA A 112 -3.29 9.24 0.25
N ALA A 113 -2.67 9.31 1.43
CA ALA A 113 -2.05 10.54 1.94
C ALA A 113 -0.87 11.00 1.07
N ALA A 114 -0.01 10.09 0.63
CA ALA A 114 1.12 10.41 -0.25
C ALA A 114 0.64 10.94 -1.61
N LEU A 115 -0.41 10.33 -2.18
CA LEU A 115 -1.02 10.79 -3.43
C LEU A 115 -1.72 12.15 -3.28
N CYS A 116 -2.39 12.41 -2.16
CA CYS A 116 -2.96 13.72 -1.86
C CYS A 116 -1.88 14.81 -1.78
N ALA A 117 -0.83 14.59 -1.00
CA ALA A 117 0.26 15.55 -0.86
C ALA A 117 0.94 15.85 -2.21
N ARG A 118 1.04 14.85 -3.10
CA ARG A 118 1.54 15.05 -4.47
C ARG A 118 0.59 15.92 -5.31
N HIS A 119 -0.72 15.68 -5.21
CA HIS A 119 -1.71 16.48 -5.91
C HIS A 119 -1.64 17.95 -5.50
N GLU A 120 -1.57 18.23 -4.19
CA GLU A 120 -1.42 19.58 -3.63
C GLU A 120 -0.14 20.28 -4.11
N ARG A 121 1.00 19.57 -4.16
CA ARG A 121 2.24 20.16 -4.69
C ARG A 121 2.12 20.53 -6.17
N ARG A 122 1.41 19.72 -6.96
CA ARG A 122 1.23 19.99 -8.39
C ARG A 122 0.31 21.18 -8.62
N THR A 123 -0.80 21.28 -7.88
CA THR A 123 -1.72 22.43 -7.99
C THR A 123 -1.05 23.72 -7.54
N HIS A 124 -0.21 23.70 -6.49
CA HIS A 124 0.57 24.86 -6.07
C HIS A 124 1.63 25.28 -7.09
N ALA A 125 2.37 24.33 -7.68
CA ALA A 125 3.37 24.63 -8.70
C ALA A 125 2.75 25.19 -10.00
N GLU A 126 1.56 24.70 -10.38
CA GLU A 126 0.80 25.23 -11.51
C GLU A 126 0.26 26.64 -11.24
N ALA A 127 -0.10 26.96 -9.99
CA ALA A 127 -0.55 28.30 -9.60
C ALA A 127 0.61 29.33 -9.58
N GLU A 128 1.81 28.94 -9.13
CA GLU A 128 3.00 29.82 -9.17
C GLU A 128 3.51 30.06 -10.60
N ALA A 129 3.39 29.08 -11.51
CA ALA A 129 3.86 29.23 -12.89
C ALA A 129 2.99 30.15 -13.76
N VAL A 130 1.79 30.53 -13.27
CA VAL A 130 0.81 31.36 -14.00
C VAL A 130 0.80 32.81 -13.49
N SER A 131 1.61 33.15 -12.48
CA SER A 131 1.74 34.48 -11.88
C SER A 131 3.05 35.16 -12.32
#